data_AF-A0A947TQS4-F1
#
_entry.id   AF-A0A947TQS4-F1
#
_cell.length_a   1.000
_cell.length_b   1.000
_cell.length_c   1.000
_cell.angle_alpha   90.00
_cell.angle_beta   90.00
_cell.angle_gamma   90.00
#
_symmetry.space_group_name_H-M   'P 1'
#
loop_
_entity.id
_entity.type
_entity.pdbx_description
1 polymer ?
#
loop_
_entity_poly.entity_id
_entity_poly.type
_entity_poly.pdbx_seq_one_letter_code
_entity_poly.pdbx_strand_id
1 'polypeptide(L)'
;DSNWYRQPKELSYLRFADTQYGFATPPAKFFTVSFDEKANVRSVRMSPQVEPLPLQEALDIVLDLQNQWRRSGWELDEPEEFPAYDDTPVWHEALKNCSAQSTHWNAGKLYQLMVAIDCYEDNRYPDNKGYLVTISMGKYRE
;
A
#
# COMPACT_ATOMS: atom_id res chain seq x y z
N ASP A 1 -25.75 3.33 6.00
CA ASP A 1 -24.33 2.95 5.97
C ASP A 1 -23.60 3.39 7.23
N SER A 2 -23.55 2.53 8.26
CA SER A 2 -22.59 2.72 9.35
C SER A 2 -21.33 1.90 9.03
N ASN A 3 -20.35 2.52 8.36
CA ASN A 3 -19.01 1.96 8.28
C ASN A 3 -18.27 2.27 9.59
N TRP A 4 -17.73 1.25 10.25
CA TRP A 4 -16.83 1.44 11.40
C TRP A 4 -15.47 0.80 11.13
N TYR A 5 -14.44 1.32 11.81
CA TYR A 5 -13.07 0.85 11.67
C TYR A 5 -12.45 0.49 13.02
N ARG A 6 -11.44 -0.38 12.99
CA ARG A 6 -10.59 -0.72 14.13
C ARG A 6 -9.14 -0.47 13.75
N GLN A 7 -8.37 0.10 14.68
CA GLN A 7 -6.93 0.21 14.58
C GLN A 7 -6.28 -0.62 15.70
N PRO A 8 -5.29 -1.48 15.39
CA PRO A 8 -4.49 -2.15 16.40
C PRO A 8 -3.81 -1.15 17.34
N LYS A 9 -3.64 -1.53 18.60
CA LYS A 9 -2.97 -0.69 19.61
C LYS A 9 -1.44 -0.84 19.62
N GLU A 10 -0.95 -1.85 18.92
CA GLU A 10 0.46 -2.24 18.85
C GLU A 10 0.94 -2.23 17.41
N LEU A 11 2.26 -2.25 17.22
CA LEU A 11 2.84 -2.43 15.88
C LEU A 11 2.29 -3.72 15.27
N SER A 12 1.80 -3.62 14.05
CA SER A 12 1.05 -4.69 13.39
C SER A 12 1.54 -4.85 11.96
N TYR A 13 1.50 -6.06 11.43
CA TYR A 13 1.79 -6.32 10.02
C TYR A 13 0.63 -7.11 9.41
N LEU A 14 0.46 -7.02 8.09
CA LEU A 14 -0.54 -7.79 7.36
C LEU A 14 0.12 -9.06 6.86
N ARG A 15 -0.50 -10.21 7.15
CA ARG A 15 -0.31 -11.44 6.40
C ARG A 15 -1.63 -11.76 5.71
N PHE A 16 -1.72 -11.48 4.41
CA PHE A 16 -2.86 -11.92 3.63
C PHE A 16 -2.66 -13.39 3.30
N ALA A 17 -3.40 -14.27 3.99
CA ALA A 17 -3.18 -15.71 3.99
C ALA A 17 -4.02 -16.47 2.96
N ASP A 18 -4.29 -15.86 1.81
CA ASP A 18 -4.91 -16.55 0.68
C ASP A 18 -3.94 -17.61 0.11
N THR A 19 -4.46 -18.77 -0.31
CA THR A 19 -3.65 -19.90 -0.77
C THR A 19 -2.93 -19.65 -2.10
N GLN A 20 -3.44 -18.71 -2.90
CA GLN A 20 -2.85 -18.33 -4.19
C GLN A 20 -2.32 -16.89 -4.13
N TYR A 21 -3.13 -15.96 -3.64
CA TYR A 21 -2.87 -14.51 -3.70
C TYR A 21 -2.14 -13.97 -2.46
N GLY A 22 -1.62 -14.83 -1.59
CA GLY A 22 -1.05 -14.41 -0.32
C GLY A 22 0.19 -13.52 -0.45
N PHE A 23 0.35 -12.61 0.51
CA PHE A 23 1.53 -11.74 0.66
C PHE A 23 1.65 -11.25 2.11
N ALA A 24 2.80 -10.67 2.47
CA ALA A 24 3.02 -10.08 3.78
C ALA A 24 3.63 -8.69 3.68
N THR A 25 3.31 -7.84 4.65
CA THR A 25 3.86 -6.49 4.77
C THR A 25 4.86 -6.39 5.93
N PRO A 26 5.79 -5.42 5.88
CA PRO A 26 6.53 -4.99 7.05
C PRO A 26 5.62 -4.46 8.19
N PRO A 27 6.17 -4.32 9.41
CA PRO A 27 5.44 -3.73 10.53
C PRO A 27 4.96 -2.29 10.25
N ALA A 28 3.78 -1.98 10.76
CA ALA A 28 3.07 -0.73 10.61
C ALA A 28 2.58 -0.19 11.94
N LYS A 29 2.70 1.13 12.10
CA LYS A 29 2.03 1.85 13.19
C LYS A 29 0.60 2.24 12.80
N PHE A 30 0.38 2.59 11.53
CA PHE A 30 -0.94 2.88 10.99
C PHE A 30 -1.50 1.64 10.29
N PHE A 31 -2.58 1.09 10.84
CA PHE A 31 -3.27 -0.06 10.29
C PHE A 31 -4.75 0.07 10.65
N THR A 32 -5.65 0.11 9.68
CA THR A 32 -7.09 0.14 9.91
C THR A 32 -7.78 -1.00 9.16
N VAL A 33 -8.72 -1.64 9.84
CA VAL A 33 -9.64 -2.62 9.27
C VAL A 33 -11.02 -2.00 9.27
N SER A 34 -11.68 -1.96 8.12
CA SER A 34 -13.07 -1.54 7.99
C SER A 34 -13.99 -2.75 7.86
N PHE A 35 -15.23 -2.60 8.32
CA PHE A 35 -16.24 -3.66 8.31
C PHE A 35 -17.49 -3.23 7.57
N ASP A 36 -18.17 -4.18 6.92
CA ASP A 36 -19.50 -3.98 6.36
C ASP A 36 -20.60 -4.09 7.44
N GLU A 37 -21.86 -3.86 7.06
CA GLU A 37 -23.00 -3.91 7.98
C GLU A 37 -23.25 -5.31 8.59
N LYS A 38 -22.69 -6.36 7.98
CA LYS A 38 -22.72 -7.74 8.47
C LYS A 38 -21.48 -8.11 9.29
N ALA A 39 -20.64 -7.13 9.62
CA ALA A 39 -19.38 -7.27 10.32
C ALA A 39 -18.30 -8.09 9.59
N ASN A 40 -18.41 -8.28 8.27
CA ASN A 40 -17.32 -8.85 7.48
C ASN A 40 -16.25 -7.79 7.24
N VAL A 41 -14.98 -8.22 7.13
CA VAL A 41 -13.91 -7.32 6.72
C VAL A 41 -14.19 -6.80 5.31
N ARG A 42 -14.34 -5.49 5.18
CA ARG A 42 -14.62 -4.79 3.91
C ARG A 42 -13.33 -4.35 3.24
N SER A 43 -12.42 -3.77 4.01
CA SER A 43 -11.12 -3.34 3.51
C SER A 43 -10.09 -3.25 4.63
N VAL A 44 -8.83 -3.29 4.24
CA VAL A 44 -7.68 -2.99 5.08
C VAL A 44 -6.96 -1.80 4.47
N ARG A 45 -6.59 -0.80 5.28
CA ARG A 45 -5.70 0.29 4.87
C ARG A 45 -4.57 0.39 5.86
N MET A 46 -3.33 0.47 5.40
CA MET A 46 -2.18 0.53 6.28
C MET A 46 -1.01 1.29 5.65
N SER A 47 -0.03 1.62 6.48
CA SER A 47 1.26 2.14 6.06
C SER A 47 2.33 1.15 6.55
N PRO A 48 2.92 0.31 5.67
CA PRO A 48 3.91 -0.73 6.01
C PRO A 48 5.26 -0.16 6.50
N GLN A 49 5.22 0.78 7.43
CA GLN A 49 6.36 1.42 8.08
C GLN A 49 5.93 1.96 9.45
N VAL A 50 6.90 2.16 10.34
CA VAL A 50 6.65 2.67 11.70
C VAL A 50 6.79 4.20 11.76
N GLU A 51 7.66 4.75 10.90
CA GLU A 51 7.97 6.17 10.75
C GLU A 51 8.07 6.52 9.27
N PRO A 52 7.99 7.81 8.88
CA PRO A 52 8.30 8.23 7.52
C PRO A 52 9.71 7.78 7.10
N LEU A 53 9.84 7.28 5.88
CA LEU A 53 11.07 6.66 5.38
C LEU A 53 11.83 7.60 4.44
N PRO A 54 13.15 7.41 4.28
CA PRO A 54 13.86 7.89 3.10
C PRO A 54 13.24 7.34 1.82
N LEU A 55 13.42 8.06 0.72
CA LEU A 55 12.84 7.70 -0.58
C LEU A 55 13.13 6.26 -1.00
N GLN A 56 14.41 5.86 -0.94
CA GLN A 56 14.82 4.54 -1.39
C GLN A 56 14.18 3.43 -0.55
N GLU A 57 14.14 3.58 0.78
CA GLU A 57 13.54 2.57 1.66
C GLU A 57 12.03 2.43 1.43
N ALA A 58 11.33 3.55 1.18
CA ALA A 58 9.92 3.49 0.79
C ALA A 58 9.70 2.78 -0.55
N LEU A 59 10.56 3.05 -1.53
CA LEU A 59 10.52 2.40 -2.84
C LEU A 59 10.81 0.90 -2.74
N ASP A 60 11.84 0.51 -1.97
CA ASP A 60 12.24 -0.90 -1.78
C ASP A 60 11.08 -1.73 -1.19
N ILE A 61 10.32 -1.19 -0.23
CA ILE A 61 9.13 -1.84 0.32
C ILE A 61 8.09 -2.10 -0.77
N VAL A 62 7.82 -1.11 -1.62
CA VAL A 62 6.82 -1.25 -2.69
C VAL A 62 7.31 -2.22 -3.77
N LEU A 63 8.60 -2.19 -4.12
CA LEU A 63 9.19 -3.12 -5.08
C LEU A 63 9.11 -4.57 -4.58
N ASP A 64 9.39 -4.81 -3.30
CA ASP A 64 9.24 -6.14 -2.68
C ASP A 64 7.78 -6.61 -2.72
N LEU A 65 6.83 -5.75 -2.34
CA LEU A 65 5.40 -6.07 -2.38
C LEU A 65 4.92 -6.41 -3.80
N GLN A 66 5.28 -5.59 -4.80
CA GLN A 66 4.95 -5.88 -6.19
C GLN A 66 5.56 -7.21 -6.67
N ASN A 67 6.76 -7.56 -6.20
CA ASN A 67 7.37 -8.84 -6.51
C ASN A 67 6.63 -10.02 -5.86
N GLN A 68 6.16 -9.88 -4.62
CA GLN A 68 5.28 -10.87 -3.99
C GLN A 68 3.97 -11.02 -4.79
N TRP A 69 3.34 -9.91 -5.16
CA TRP A 69 2.08 -9.89 -5.91
C TRP A 69 2.20 -10.58 -7.27
N ARG A 70 3.23 -10.26 -8.06
CA ARG A 70 3.48 -10.94 -9.35
C ARG A 70 3.67 -12.45 -9.18
N ARG A 71 4.39 -12.88 -8.14
CA ARG A 71 4.61 -14.31 -7.85
C ARG A 71 3.32 -15.02 -7.42
N SER A 72 2.43 -14.30 -6.75
CA SER A 72 1.15 -14.80 -6.23
C SER A 72 -0.02 -14.61 -7.21
N GLY A 73 0.25 -14.26 -8.48
CA GLY A 73 -0.76 -14.19 -9.54
C GLY A 73 -1.64 -12.93 -9.53
N TRP A 74 -1.21 -11.87 -8.86
CA TRP A 74 -1.84 -10.55 -9.02
C TRP A 74 -1.39 -9.92 -10.35
N GLU A 75 -2.32 -9.18 -10.96
CA GLU A 75 -2.10 -8.49 -12.23
C GLU A 75 -2.28 -6.99 -12.06
N LEU A 76 -1.58 -6.18 -12.85
CA LEU A 76 -1.77 -4.74 -12.86
C LEU A 76 -3.17 -4.40 -13.38
N ASP A 77 -3.81 -3.46 -12.69
CA ASP A 77 -5.06 -2.85 -13.11
C ASP A 77 -4.74 -1.56 -13.86
N GLU A 78 -5.22 -1.45 -15.10
CA GLU A 78 -5.01 -0.27 -15.97
C GLU A 78 -3.54 0.20 -16.02
N PRO A 79 -2.58 -0.64 -16.47
CA PRO A 79 -1.14 -0.35 -16.39
C PRO A 79 -0.68 0.89 -17.18
N GLU A 80 -1.49 1.38 -18.12
CA GLU A 80 -1.24 2.61 -18.85
C GLU A 80 -1.53 3.86 -18.01
N GLU A 81 -2.49 3.78 -17.08
CA GLU A 81 -2.87 4.87 -16.17
C GLU A 81 -2.14 4.74 -14.81
N PHE A 82 -2.07 3.52 -14.27
CA PHE A 82 -1.49 3.19 -12.96
C PHE A 82 -0.30 2.21 -13.07
N PRO A 83 0.80 2.59 -13.74
CA PRO A 83 1.93 1.70 -13.96
C PRO A 83 2.56 1.25 -12.64
N ALA A 84 3.15 0.05 -12.64
CA ALA A 84 3.94 -0.42 -11.51
C ALA A 84 5.13 0.51 -11.23
N TYR A 85 5.44 0.70 -9.95
CA TYR A 85 6.67 1.35 -9.52
C TYR A 85 7.90 0.58 -10.02
N ASP A 86 8.95 1.31 -10.37
CA ASP A 86 10.22 0.78 -10.83
C ASP A 86 11.39 1.62 -10.30
N ASP A 87 12.58 1.03 -10.19
CA ASP A 87 13.78 1.70 -9.70
C ASP A 87 14.51 2.42 -10.83
N THR A 88 13.87 3.47 -11.36
CA THR A 88 14.39 4.26 -12.48
C THR A 88 14.49 5.74 -12.15
N PRO A 89 15.38 6.50 -12.83
CA PRO A 89 15.48 7.94 -12.63
C PRO A 89 14.15 8.68 -12.79
N VAL A 90 13.27 8.22 -13.69
CA VAL A 90 11.94 8.81 -13.92
C VAL A 90 11.06 8.67 -12.68
N TRP A 91 11.01 7.48 -12.08
CA TRP A 91 10.26 7.25 -10.85
C TRP A 91 10.86 8.02 -9.67
N HIS A 92 12.18 8.02 -9.55
CA HIS A 92 12.88 8.80 -8.53
C HIS A 92 12.55 10.28 -8.61
N GLU A 93 12.53 10.86 -9.81
CA GLU A 93 12.17 12.26 -10.03
C GLU A 93 10.70 12.51 -9.67
N ALA A 94 9.77 11.69 -10.16
CA ALA A 94 8.34 11.82 -9.86
C ALA A 94 8.06 11.73 -8.35
N LEU A 95 8.70 10.80 -7.64
CA LEU A 95 8.57 10.66 -6.19
C LEU A 95 9.16 11.87 -5.46
N LYS A 96 10.35 12.34 -5.86
CA LYS A 96 10.97 13.56 -5.30
C LYS A 96 10.10 14.79 -5.53
N ASN A 97 9.33 14.84 -6.60
CA ASN A 97 8.40 15.94 -6.91
C ASN A 97 6.99 15.74 -6.34
N CYS A 98 6.74 14.65 -5.60
CA CYS A 98 5.42 14.32 -5.05
C CYS A 98 4.33 14.19 -6.13
N SER A 99 4.72 13.78 -7.34
CA SER A 99 3.85 13.64 -8.50
C SER A 99 3.72 12.20 -8.96
N ALA A 100 4.29 11.25 -8.21
CA ALA A 100 4.17 9.83 -8.49
C ALA A 100 2.72 9.38 -8.32
N GLN A 101 2.20 8.68 -9.32
CA GLN A 101 0.88 8.05 -9.24
C GLN A 101 0.95 6.79 -8.38
N SER A 102 -0.21 6.37 -7.86
CA SER A 102 -0.38 5.04 -7.27
C SER A 102 -0.36 3.95 -8.34
N THR A 103 -0.11 2.70 -7.94
CA THR A 103 -0.33 1.52 -8.78
C THR A 103 -1.46 0.66 -8.22
N HIS A 104 -2.24 0.07 -9.11
CA HIS A 104 -3.43 -0.70 -8.78
C HIS A 104 -3.27 -2.13 -9.28
N TRP A 105 -3.74 -3.10 -8.50
CA TRP A 105 -3.54 -4.52 -8.75
C TRP A 105 -4.80 -5.31 -8.45
N ASN A 106 -5.10 -6.30 -9.29
CA ASN A 106 -6.24 -7.19 -9.14
C ASN A 106 -5.79 -8.64 -8.93
N ALA A 107 -6.48 -9.33 -8.02
CA ALA A 107 -6.44 -10.78 -7.87
C ALA A 107 -7.70 -11.37 -8.50
N GLY A 108 -7.69 -11.46 -9.84
CA GLY A 108 -8.89 -11.73 -10.62
C GLY A 108 -10.03 -10.77 -10.25
N LYS A 109 -11.25 -11.31 -10.09
CA LYS A 109 -12.43 -10.53 -9.64
C LYS A 109 -12.71 -10.63 -8.13
N LEU A 110 -11.72 -11.02 -7.33
CA LEU A 110 -11.89 -11.25 -5.90
C LEU A 110 -11.46 -10.03 -5.09
N TYR A 111 -10.25 -9.53 -5.35
CA TYR A 111 -9.62 -8.49 -4.56
C TYR A 111 -8.99 -7.43 -5.46
N GLN A 112 -8.97 -6.20 -4.96
CA GLN A 112 -8.22 -5.09 -5.53
C GLN A 112 -7.29 -4.50 -4.47
N LEU A 113 -6.11 -4.10 -4.91
CA LEU A 113 -5.07 -3.43 -4.15
C LEU A 113 -4.74 -2.10 -4.81
N MET A 114 -4.51 -1.08 -3.99
CA MET A 114 -3.84 0.14 -4.37
C MET A 114 -2.64 0.32 -3.46
N VAL A 115 -1.49 0.70 -4.02
CA VAL A 115 -0.34 1.18 -3.27
C VAL A 115 0.15 2.51 -3.81
N ALA A 116 0.50 3.41 -2.91
CA ALA A 116 1.04 4.73 -3.21
C ALA A 116 2.22 5.05 -2.30
N ILE A 117 3.15 5.84 -2.80
CA ILE A 117 4.21 6.48 -2.02
C ILE A 117 3.96 7.99 -2.04
N ASP A 118 3.60 8.53 -0.88
CA ASP A 118 3.31 9.96 -0.71
C ASP A 118 4.47 10.67 -0.02
N CYS A 119 4.72 11.92 -0.40
CA CYS A 119 5.60 12.79 0.36
C CYS A 119 4.99 13.12 1.72
N TYR A 120 5.83 13.16 2.75
CA TYR A 120 5.44 13.52 4.09
C TYR A 120 6.37 14.59 4.66
N GLU A 121 5.76 15.69 5.06
CA GLU A 121 6.44 16.78 5.77
C GLU A 121 6.22 16.58 7.26
N ASP A 122 7.29 16.24 7.98
CA ASP A 122 7.25 16.18 9.44
C ASP A 122 7.60 17.55 10.01
N ASN A 123 6.62 18.23 10.61
CA ASN A 123 6.83 19.53 11.25
C ASN A 123 7.93 19.52 12.34
N ARG A 124 8.30 18.33 12.86
CA ARG A 124 9.40 18.17 13.83
C ARG A 124 10.78 18.17 13.17
N TYR A 125 10.87 17.79 11.90
CA TYR A 125 12.09 17.67 11.11
C TYR A 125 11.90 18.28 9.70
N PRO A 126 11.70 19.60 9.60
CA PRO A 126 11.32 20.26 8.35
C PRO A 126 12.33 20.10 7.21
N ASP A 127 13.60 19.84 7.53
CA ASP A 127 14.65 19.63 6.52
C ASP A 127 14.68 18.19 5.98
N ASN A 128 13.96 17.26 6.62
CA ASN A 128 13.94 15.84 6.25
C ASN A 128 12.63 15.50 5.54
N LYS A 129 12.67 15.44 4.21
CA LYS A 129 11.56 14.94 3.42
C LYS A 129 11.40 13.43 3.63
N GLY A 130 10.35 13.05 4.36
CA GLY A 130 9.96 11.66 4.55
C GLY A 130 9.00 11.20 3.46
N TYR A 131 8.86 9.89 3.33
CA TYR A 131 7.92 9.25 2.42
C TYR A 131 7.06 8.26 3.19
N LEU A 132 5.77 8.22 2.85
CA LEU A 132 4.83 7.27 3.41
C LEU A 132 4.32 6.34 2.32
N VAL A 133 4.53 5.05 2.51
CA VAL A 133 3.81 4.03 1.76
C VAL A 133 2.39 3.91 2.34
N THR A 134 1.39 3.85 1.46
CA THR A 134 0.01 3.52 1.81
C THR A 134 -0.43 2.35 0.98
N ILE A 135 -0.95 1.30 1.62
CA ILE A 135 -1.61 0.17 0.97
C ILE A 135 -3.08 0.20 1.35
N SER A 136 -3.95 0.00 0.37
CA SER A 136 -5.38 -0.23 0.57
C SER A 136 -5.78 -1.50 -0.18
N MET A 137 -6.41 -2.43 0.52
CA MET A 137 -6.92 -3.68 -0.03
C MET A 137 -8.41 -3.81 0.26
N GLY A 138 -9.18 -4.29 -0.70
CA GLY A 138 -10.58 -4.58 -0.51
C GLY A 138 -11.09 -5.61 -1.49
N LYS A 139 -12.40 -5.88 -1.42
CA LYS A 139 -13.09 -6.64 -2.45
C LYS A 139 -13.04 -5.87 -3.78
N TYR A 140 -12.83 -6.59 -4.87
CA TYR A 140 -12.97 -6.05 -6.22
C TYR A 140 -14.33 -5.37 -6.41
N ARG A 141 -14.36 -4.21 -7.06
CA ARG A 141 -15.58 -3.50 -7.44
C ARG A 141 -15.63 -3.44 -8.96
N GLU A 142 -16.70 -3.97 -9.53
CA GLU A 142 -17.05 -3.84 -10.95
C GLU A 142 -17.52 -2.43 -11.29
#